data_AF-A0A6M3MG09-F1
#
_entry.id   AF-A0A6M3MG09-F1
#
_cell.length_a   1.000
_cell.length_b   1.000
_cell.length_c   1.000
_cell.angle_alpha   90.00
_cell.angle_beta   90.00
_cell.angle_gamma   90.00
#
_symmetry.space_group_name_H-M   'P 1'
#
loop_
_entity.id
_entity.type
_entity.pdbx_description
1 polymer ?
#
loop_
_entity_poly.entity_id
_entity_poly.type
_entity_poly.pdbx_seq_one_letter_code
_entity_poly.pdbx_strand_id
1 'polypeptide(L)' 'MRRLVAVCAALMLAGCEDPNAVPVYGKDSGLPANCRAFVQYAVDEYHQGKYTADATFASIERNCGVTGSLWAHKPER' A
#
# COMPACT_ATOMS: atom_id res chain seq x y z
N MET A 1 -19.44 -34.12 8.34
CA MET A 1 -19.33 -33.03 9.34
C MET A 1 -17.89 -32.61 9.63
N ARG A 2 -17.00 -33.46 10.19
CA ARG A 2 -15.60 -33.08 10.52
C ARG A 2 -14.78 -32.49 9.35
N ARG A 3 -14.92 -33.05 8.15
CA ARG A 3 -14.23 -32.55 6.94
C ARG A 3 -14.78 -31.21 6.44
N LEU A 4 -16.08 -30.96 6.61
CA LEU A 4 -16.73 -29.69 6.23
C LEU A 4 -16.28 -28.54 7.14
N VAL A 5 -16.14 -28.80 8.44
CA VAL A 5 -15.62 -27.81 9.41
C VAL A 5 -14.18 -27.39 9.05
N ALA A 6 -13.33 -28.34 8.64
CA ALA A 6 -11.96 -28.05 8.26
C ALA A 6 -11.87 -27.22 6.96
N VAL A 7 -12.72 -27.49 5.97
CA VAL A 7 -12.77 -26.71 4.72
C VAL A 7 -13.28 -25.29 4.96
N CYS A 8 -14.30 -25.10 5.78
CA CYS A 8 -14.79 -23.76 6.14
C CYS A 8 -13.73 -22.95 6.92
N ALA A 9 -12.97 -23.59 7.82
CA ALA A 9 -11.88 -22.92 8.54
C ALA A 9 -10.73 -22.50 7.61
N ALA A 10 -10.38 -23.33 6.62
CA ALA A 10 -9.35 -23.00 5.63
C ALA A 10 -9.76 -21.84 4.70
N LEU A 11 -11.04 -21.76 4.32
CA LEU A 11 -11.57 -20.67 3.50
C LEU A 11 -11.62 -19.32 4.24
N MET A 12 -11.80 -19.33 5.56
CA MET A 12 -11.75 -18.13 6.40
C MET A 12 -10.32 -17.58 6.60
N LEU A 13 -9.30 -18.43 6.42
CA LEU A 13 -7.88 -18.07 6.53
C LEU A 13 -7.26 -17.64 5.19
N ALA A 14 -7.99 -17.79 4.07
CA ALA A 14 -7.68 -17.12 2.81
C ALA A 14 -8.06 -15.63 2.95
N GLY A 15 -7.42 -14.94 3.90
CA GLY A 15 -7.55 -13.50 4.08
C GLY A 15 -7.12 -12.78 2.81
N CYS A 16 -7.81 -11.68 2.51
CA CYS A 16 -7.46 -10.78 1.40
C CYS A 16 -5.95 -10.48 1.40
N GLU A 17 -5.30 -10.63 0.25
CA GLU A 17 -3.93 -10.14 0.07
C GLU A 17 -3.88 -8.66 0.45
N ASP A 18 -3.02 -8.29 1.41
CA ASP A 18 -2.77 -6.89 1.74
C ASP A 18 -1.95 -6.28 0.57
N PRO A 19 -2.53 -5.37 -0.24
CA PRO A 19 -1.84 -4.74 -1.37
C PRO A 19 -0.65 -3.88 -0.93
N ASN A 20 -0.51 -3.61 0.37
CA ASN A 20 0.56 -2.85 0.98
C ASN A 20 1.50 -3.70 1.84
N ALA A 21 1.54 -5.04 1.70
CA ALA A 21 2.43 -5.90 2.48
C ALA A 21 3.93 -5.62 2.21
N VAL A 22 4.29 -5.33 0.95
CA VAL A 22 5.65 -5.01 0.48
C VAL A 22 5.63 -3.77 -0.42
N PRO A 23 6.72 -2.99 -0.52
CA PRO A 23 6.74 -1.83 -1.43
C PRO A 23 6.66 -2.32 -2.88
N VAL A 24 5.84 -1.65 -3.69
CA VAL A 24 5.70 -1.93 -5.12
C VAL A 24 5.96 -0.64 -5.90
N TYR A 25 6.70 -0.77 -7.01
CA TYR A 25 7.05 0.34 -7.90
C TYR A 25 6.58 0.03 -9.32
N GLY A 26 6.17 1.06 -10.06
CA GLY A 26 5.80 0.93 -11.47
C GLY A 26 7.02 0.51 -12.29
N LYS A 27 6.87 -0.51 -13.14
CA LYS A 27 7.97 -1.08 -13.94
C LYS A 27 8.71 -0.05 -14.78
N ASP A 28 7.98 0.81 -15.48
CA ASP A 28 8.58 1.77 -16.42
C ASP A 28 8.91 3.11 -15.76
N SER A 29 8.13 3.51 -14.76
CA SER A 29 8.28 4.81 -14.11
C SER A 29 9.25 4.79 -12.93
N GLY A 30 9.45 3.63 -12.29
CA GLY A 30 10.12 3.51 -11.00
C GLY A 30 9.40 4.22 -9.85
N LEU A 31 8.19 4.76 -10.09
CA LEU A 31 7.44 5.51 -9.10
C LEU A 31 6.71 4.57 -8.13
N PRO A 32 6.44 5.00 -6.89
CA PRO A 32 5.61 4.25 -5.96
C PRO A 32 4.26 3.85 -6.57
N ALA A 33 3.95 2.56 -6.50
CA ALA A 33 2.73 1.99 -7.04
C ALA A 33 1.79 1.41 -5.96
N ASN A 34 2.16 1.55 -4.68
CA ASN A 34 1.28 1.29 -3.55
C ASN A 34 1.64 2.21 -2.37
N CYS A 35 0.82 2.17 -1.32
CA CYS A 35 1.01 3.04 -0.16
C CYS A 35 2.25 2.70 0.65
N ARG A 36 2.67 1.43 0.69
CA ARG A 36 3.93 1.07 1.35
C ARG A 36 5.14 1.75 0.69
N ALA A 37 5.21 1.76 -0.63
CA ALA A 37 6.27 2.46 -1.36
C ALA A 37 6.15 3.99 -1.22
N PHE A 38 4.93 4.53 -1.29
CA PHE A 38 4.72 5.98 -1.29
C PHE A 38 5.03 6.62 0.07
N VAL A 39 4.64 5.97 1.16
CA VAL A 39 4.95 6.46 2.51
C VAL A 39 6.47 6.48 2.74
N GLN A 40 7.19 5.45 2.32
CA GLN A 40 8.65 5.45 2.44
C GLN A 40 9.28 6.59 1.63
N TYR A 41 8.84 6.78 0.38
CA TYR A 41 9.28 7.91 -0.44
C TYR A 41 9.02 9.26 0.26
N ALA A 42 7.83 9.47 0.82
CA ALA A 42 7.49 10.71 1.51
C ALA A 42 8.36 10.95 2.76
N VAL A 43 8.65 9.91 3.54
CA VAL A 43 9.55 9.98 4.71
C VAL A 43 10.98 10.33 4.29
N ASP A 44 11.49 9.69 3.24
CA ASP A 44 12.85 9.91 2.77
C ASP A 44 13.06 11.34 2.26
N GLU A 45 12.10 11.87 1.51
CA GLU A 45 12.16 13.25 1.01
C GLU A 45 12.02 14.28 2.13
N TYR A 46 11.22 14.00 3.16
CA TYR A 46 11.13 14.82 4.35
C TYR A 46 12.46 14.86 5.12
N HIS A 47 13.10 13.71 5.34
CA HIS A 47 14.42 13.64 6.00
C HIS A 47 15.53 14.33 5.21
N GLN A 48 15.39 14.43 3.89
CA GLN A 48 16.28 15.22 3.04
C GLN A 48 16.02 16.74 3.11
N GLY A 49 15.00 17.18 3.87
CA GLY A 49 14.61 18.59 3.98
C GLY A 49 13.96 19.15 2.72
N LYS A 50 13.50 18.30 1.78
CA LYS A 50 12.88 18.75 0.53
C LYS A 50 11.47 19.29 0.74
N TYR A 51 10.75 18.77 1.73
CA TYR A 51 9.37 19.14 2.01
C TYR A 51 9.15 19.43 3.49
N THR A 52 8.18 20.29 3.80
CA THR A 52 7.70 20.50 5.17
C THR A 52 6.90 19.30 5.66
N ALA A 53 6.69 19.21 6.97
CA ALA A 53 5.82 18.19 7.54
C ALA A 53 4.40 18.28 6.95
N ASP A 54 3.81 19.49 6.87
CA ASP A 54 2.48 19.70 6.29
C ASP A 54 2.38 19.26 4.83
N ALA A 55 3.37 19.59 4.00
CA ALA A 55 3.40 19.15 2.61
C ALA A 55 3.52 17.63 2.49
N THR A 56 4.33 17.01 3.37
CA THR A 56 4.50 15.56 3.44
C THR A 56 3.19 14.87 3.80
N PHE A 57 2.52 15.32 4.87
CA PHE A 57 1.25 14.74 5.31
C PHE A 57 0.12 14.97 4.31
N ALA A 58 0.03 16.15 3.70
CA ALA A 58 -0.95 16.42 2.63
C ALA A 58 -0.73 15.51 1.42
N SER A 59 0.53 15.24 1.07
CA SER A 59 0.89 14.31 0.00
C SER A 59 0.50 12.86 0.36
N ILE A 60 0.73 12.43 1.59
CA ILE A 60 0.31 11.11 2.09
C ILE A 60 -1.21 10.99 2.04
N GLU A 61 -1.97 11.96 2.55
CA GLU A 61 -3.43 11.93 2.55
C GLU A 61 -4.00 11.83 1.12
N ARG A 62 -3.45 12.60 0.18
CA ARG A 62 -3.90 12.56 -1.22
C ARG A 62 -3.71 11.20 -1.90
N ASN A 63 -2.64 10.48 -1.54
CA ASN A 63 -2.28 9.24 -2.23
C ASN A 63 -2.74 7.98 -1.46
N CYS A 64 -2.80 8.07 -0.14
CA CYS A 64 -2.98 6.96 0.79
C CYS A 64 -4.03 7.21 1.88
N GLY A 65 -4.66 8.39 1.90
CA GLY A 65 -5.79 8.65 2.77
C GLY A 65 -7.04 7.86 2.34
N VAL A 66 -8.17 8.20 2.93
CA VAL A 66 -9.44 7.45 2.76
C VAL A 66 -9.87 7.34 1.29
N THR A 67 -9.54 8.34 0.47
CA THR A 67 -9.85 8.38 -0.97
C THR A 67 -8.59 8.21 -1.86
N GLY A 68 -7.47 7.82 -1.25
CA GLY A 68 -6.18 7.67 -1.92
C GLY A 68 -6.19 6.55 -2.95
N SER A 69 -5.67 6.83 -4.15
CA SER A 69 -5.67 5.88 -5.26
C SER A 69 -4.68 4.72 -5.08
N LEU A 70 -3.65 4.87 -4.24
CA LEU A 70 -2.57 3.89 -4.10
C LEU A 70 -2.88 2.74 -3.15
N TRP A 71 -3.89 2.85 -2.28
CA TRP A 71 -4.12 1.87 -1.22
C TRP A 71 -4.51 0.48 -1.77
N ALA A 72 -5.33 0.44 -2.81
CA ALA A 72 -5.77 -0.77 -3.48
C ALA A 72 -5.40 -0.78 -4.97
N HIS A 73 -4.39 0.02 -5.35
CA HIS A 73 -3.90 0.05 -6.71
C HIS A 73 -3.32 -1.31 -7.12
N LYS A 74 -3.66 -1.76 -8.32
CA LYS A 74 -3.14 -2.99 -8.92
C LYS A 74 -2.28 -2.58 -10.11
N PRO A 75 -0.99 -2.25 -9.90
CA PRO A 75 -0.13 -1.86 -11.01
C PRO A 75 0.00 -3.03 -11.99
N GLU A 76 0.02 -2.71 -13.29
CA GLU A 76 0.27 -3.72 -14.32
C GLU A 76 1.65 -4.34 -14.06
N ARG A 77 1.65 -5.67 -13.97
CA ARG A 77 2.71 -6.44 -13.34
C ARG A 77 3.77 -6.95 -14.28
#